data_AF-A0A9X2RKV0-F1
#
_entry.id   AF-A0A9X2RKV0-F1
#
_cell.length_a   1.000
_cell.length_b   1.000
_cell.length_c   1.000
_cell.angle_alpha   90.00
_cell.angle_beta   90.00
_cell.angle_gamma   90.00
#
_symmetry.space_group_name_H-M   'P 1'
#
loop_
_entity.id
_entity.type
_entity.pdbx_description
1 polymer ?
#
loop_
_entity_poly.entity_id
_entity_poly.type
_entity_poly.pdbx_seq_one_letter_code
_entity_poly.pdbx_strand_id
1 'polypeptide(L)'
;MQLRSAVYFILFAFLPGLGYQYVQDQLRPRGGLDGAAAYLAGVAPNFLGGVSLTAGLIVIALNLFPKAPRMTTTVLTALISLMGLLGWEVLQRWMPGGTFDPADLLWTVPGVVLSAAAAFPFLKVSRKDGEE
;
A
#
# COMPACT_ATOMS: atom_id res chain seq x y z
N MET A 1 -18.16 0.94 -9.75
CA MET A 1 -17.41 1.19 -8.50
C MET A 1 -18.07 2.35 -7.77
N GLN A 2 -18.44 2.20 -6.50
CA GLN A 2 -19.05 3.29 -5.73
C GLN A 2 -18.04 4.46 -5.59
N LEU A 3 -18.51 5.71 -5.65
CA LEU A 3 -17.66 6.92 -5.61
C LEU A 3 -16.62 6.89 -4.47
N ARG A 4 -17.02 6.39 -3.29
CA ARG A 4 -16.15 6.28 -2.12
C ARG A 4 -15.00 5.30 -2.33
N SER A 5 -15.26 4.16 -2.96
CA SER A 5 -14.19 3.22 -3.33
C SER A 5 -13.26 3.82 -4.38
N ALA A 6 -13.79 4.59 -5.34
CA ALA A 6 -12.98 5.29 -6.34
C ALA A 6 -12.05 6.33 -5.70
N VAL A 7 -12.58 7.14 -4.77
CA VAL A 7 -11.78 8.10 -4.01
C VAL A 7 -10.69 7.40 -3.19
N TYR A 8 -11.04 6.32 -2.48
CA TYR A 8 -10.04 5.53 -1.73
C TYR A 8 -8.95 4.98 -2.66
N PHE A 9 -9.33 4.39 -3.80
CA PHE A 9 -8.37 3.90 -4.77
C PHE A 9 -7.45 4.99 -5.31
N ILE A 10 -7.99 6.17 -5.64
CA ILE A 10 -7.17 7.28 -6.15
C ILE A 10 -6.18 7.75 -5.07
N LEU A 11 -6.65 8.00 -3.85
CA LEU A 11 -5.85 8.58 -2.78
C LEU A 11 -4.81 7.61 -2.20
N PHE A 12 -5.15 6.32 -2.10
CA PHE A 12 -4.32 5.35 -1.40
C PHE A 12 -3.69 4.29 -2.31
N ALA A 13 -4.15 4.10 -3.55
CA ALA A 13 -3.49 3.20 -4.51
C ALA A 13 -2.76 3.99 -5.59
N PHE A 14 -3.49 4.80 -6.36
CA PHE A 14 -2.97 5.43 -7.57
C PHE A 14 -1.94 6.52 -7.27
N LEU A 15 -2.28 7.53 -6.46
CA LEU A 15 -1.36 8.63 -6.17
C LEU A 15 -0.08 8.18 -5.43
N PRO A 16 -0.15 7.29 -4.41
CA PRO A 16 1.06 6.75 -3.80
C PRO A 16 1.90 5.91 -4.76
N GLY A 17 1.26 5.20 -5.71
CA GLY A 17 1.97 4.48 -6.78
C GLY A 17 2.74 5.41 -7.72
N LEU A 18 2.15 6.56 -8.09
CA LEU A 18 2.87 7.59 -8.84
C LEU A 18 3.99 8.22 -8.01
N GLY A 19 3.75 8.44 -6.71
CA GLY A 19 4.77 8.92 -5.79
C GLY A 19 5.95 7.96 -5.69
N TYR A 20 5.69 6.65 -5.60
CA TYR A 20 6.71 5.60 -5.62
C TYR A 20 7.60 5.73 -6.86
N GLN A 21 6.99 5.79 -8.05
CA GLN A 21 7.72 5.91 -9.31
C GLN A 21 8.53 7.20 -9.36
N TYR A 22 7.92 8.33 -8.96
CA TYR A 22 8.62 9.61 -8.91
C TYR A 22 9.83 9.58 -7.98
N VAL A 23 9.72 8.98 -6.78
CA VAL A 23 10.85 8.87 -5.86
C VAL A 23 11.97 8.02 -6.46
N GLN A 24 11.64 6.87 -7.06
CA GLN A 24 12.64 5.97 -7.64
C GLN A 24 13.31 6.51 -8.90
N ASP A 25 12.54 7.12 -9.79
CA ASP A 25 13.03 7.51 -11.11
C ASP A 25 13.58 8.94 -11.14
N GLN A 26 13.07 9.82 -10.26
CA GLN A 26 13.39 11.25 -10.30
C GLN A 26 14.14 11.73 -9.07
N LEU A 27 13.80 11.29 -7.85
CA LEU A 27 14.46 11.81 -6.64
C LEU A 27 15.78 11.08 -6.34
N ARG A 28 15.74 9.75 -6.23
CA ARG A 28 16.92 8.95 -5.88
C ARG A 28 18.08 9.07 -6.89
N PRO A 29 17.85 9.07 -8.22
CA PRO A 29 18.95 9.08 -9.19
C PRO A 29 19.62 10.44 -9.35
N ARG A 30 18.92 11.55 -9.01
CA ARG A 30 19.46 12.91 -9.18
C ARG A 30 20.59 13.25 -8.22
N GLY A 31 20.73 12.51 -7.12
CA GLY A 31 21.71 12.81 -6.07
C GLY A 31 21.45 14.15 -5.38
N GLY A 32 22.35 14.55 -4.47
CA GLY A 32 22.29 15.86 -3.81
C GLY A 32 21.31 15.98 -2.64
N LEU A 33 20.64 14.90 -2.24
CA LEU A 33 19.92 14.84 -0.97
C LEU A 33 20.91 14.49 0.16
N ASP A 34 20.76 15.14 1.31
CA ASP A 34 21.54 14.88 2.51
C ASP A 34 20.65 14.69 3.75
N GLY A 35 21.26 14.17 4.81
CA GLY A 35 20.64 13.99 6.12
C GLY A 35 19.25 13.34 6.07
N ALA A 36 18.26 14.04 6.65
CA ALA A 36 16.89 13.56 6.74
C ALA A 36 16.22 13.40 5.37
N ALA A 37 16.53 14.24 4.39
CA ALA A 37 15.93 14.16 3.07
C ALA A 37 16.40 12.91 2.32
N ALA A 38 17.68 12.57 2.43
CA ALA A 38 18.24 11.33 1.87
C ALA A 38 17.60 10.10 2.53
N TYR A 39 17.48 10.11 3.86
CA TYR A 39 16.83 9.01 4.60
C TYR A 39 15.37 8.82 4.17
N LEU A 40 14.58 9.90 4.15
CA LEU A 40 13.17 9.84 3.75
C LEU A 40 13.03 9.37 2.30
N ALA A 41 13.88 9.84 1.38
CA ALA A 41 13.87 9.36 -0.01
C ALA A 41 14.30 7.89 -0.15
N GLY A 42 15.14 7.39 0.77
CA GLY A 42 15.53 5.99 0.85
C GLY A 42 14.35 5.09 1.20
N VAL A 43 13.61 5.42 2.26
CA VAL A 43 12.52 4.58 2.80
C VAL A 43 11.15 4.85 2.17
N ALA A 44 10.96 6.01 1.53
CA ALA A 44 9.69 6.42 0.92
C ALA A 44 9.14 5.39 -0.09
N PRO A 45 9.94 4.76 -0.98
CA PRO A 45 9.40 3.76 -1.90
C PRO A 45 8.71 2.59 -1.18
N ASN A 46 9.28 2.07 -0.09
CA ASN A 46 8.68 0.95 0.63
C ASN A 46 7.40 1.34 1.38
N PHE A 47 7.40 2.53 1.99
CA PHE A 47 6.18 3.08 2.58
C PHE A 47 5.09 3.27 1.51
N LEU A 48 5.41 3.96 0.41
CA LEU A 48 4.46 4.28 -0.67
C LEU A 48 3.98 3.02 -1.39
N GLY A 49 4.86 2.03 -1.60
CA GLY A 49 4.51 0.71 -2.12
C GLY A 49 3.57 -0.04 -1.19
N GLY A 50 3.85 -0.02 0.12
CA GLY A 50 2.98 -0.57 1.17
C GLY A 50 1.59 0.06 1.16
N VAL A 51 1.50 1.39 1.03
CA VAL A 51 0.21 2.10 0.90
C VAL A 51 -0.48 1.69 -0.41
N SER A 52 0.21 1.86 -1.54
CA SER A 52 -0.31 1.72 -2.90
C SER A 52 -0.86 0.32 -3.18
N LEU A 53 -0.01 -0.69 -3.02
CA LEU A 53 -0.34 -2.08 -3.34
C LEU A 53 -1.45 -2.60 -2.44
N THR A 54 -1.38 -2.31 -1.15
CA THR A 54 -2.38 -2.75 -0.17
C THR A 54 -3.75 -2.17 -0.50
N ALA A 55 -3.84 -0.87 -0.79
CA ALA A 55 -5.12 -0.24 -1.12
C ALA A 55 -5.70 -0.79 -2.43
N GLY A 56 -4.86 -0.99 -3.45
CA GLY A 56 -5.26 -1.59 -4.71
C GLY A 56 -5.81 -3.01 -4.52
N LEU A 57 -5.09 -3.85 -3.77
CA LEU A 57 -5.51 -5.22 -3.47
C LEU A 57 -6.80 -5.26 -2.64
N ILE A 58 -6.98 -4.37 -1.64
CA ILE A 58 -8.22 -4.29 -0.85
C ILE A 58 -9.41 -3.98 -1.77
N VAL A 59 -9.26 -3.01 -2.67
CA VAL A 59 -10.32 -2.67 -3.63
C VAL A 59 -10.65 -3.87 -4.52
N ILE A 60 -9.64 -4.54 -5.07
CA ILE A 60 -9.82 -5.73 -5.91
C ILE A 60 -10.55 -6.82 -5.11
N ALA A 61 -10.07 -7.15 -3.92
CA ALA A 61 -10.64 -8.21 -3.08
C ALA A 61 -12.09 -7.96 -2.71
N LEU A 62 -12.46 -6.72 -2.37
CA LEU A 62 -13.85 -6.36 -2.06
C LEU A 62 -14.79 -6.42 -3.26
N ASN A 63 -14.27 -6.28 -4.49
CA ASN A 63 -15.06 -6.46 -5.71
C ASN A 63 -15.13 -7.93 -6.14
N LEU A 64 -14.07 -8.72 -5.92
CA LEU A 64 -14.06 -10.15 -6.23
C LEU A 64 -14.90 -10.97 -5.24
N PHE A 65 -14.95 -10.55 -3.97
CA PHE A 65 -15.65 -11.26 -2.90
C PHE A 65 -16.74 -10.38 -2.25
N PRO A 66 -17.77 -9.93 -2.99
CA PRO A 66 -18.73 -8.94 -2.50
C PRO A 66 -19.61 -9.44 -1.35
N LYS A 67 -19.74 -10.77 -1.19
CA LYS A 67 -20.49 -11.41 -0.11
C LYS A 67 -19.66 -11.66 1.15
N ALA A 68 -18.33 -11.51 1.08
CA ALA A 68 -17.46 -11.74 2.22
C ALA A 68 -17.52 -10.57 3.23
N PRO A 69 -17.31 -10.81 4.53
CA PRO A 69 -17.28 -9.74 5.51
C PRO A 69 -16.16 -8.73 5.19
N ARG A 70 -16.54 -7.47 4.90
CA ARG A 70 -15.60 -6.44 4.42
C ARG A 70 -14.38 -6.26 5.33
N MET A 71 -14.59 -6.31 6.66
CA MET A 71 -13.51 -6.20 7.63
C MET A 71 -12.53 -7.36 7.53
N THR A 72 -13.02 -8.59 7.50
CA THR A 72 -12.20 -9.80 7.34
C THR A 72 -11.45 -9.76 6.01
N THR A 73 -12.12 -9.43 4.91
CA THR A 73 -11.49 -9.29 3.60
C THR A 73 -10.37 -8.25 3.63
N THR A 74 -10.61 -7.07 4.22
CA THR A 74 -9.62 -5.99 4.31
C THR A 74 -8.40 -6.41 5.11
N VAL A 75 -8.61 -7.01 6.29
CA VAL A 75 -7.51 -7.45 7.17
C VAL A 75 -6.69 -8.56 6.51
N LEU A 76 -7.35 -9.58 5.95
CA LEU A 76 -6.64 -10.68 5.28
C LEU A 76 -5.87 -10.18 4.06
N THR A 77 -6.44 -9.30 3.26
CA THR A 77 -5.74 -8.71 2.11
C THR A 77 -4.56 -7.86 2.55
N ALA A 78 -4.68 -7.08 3.62
CA ALA A 78 -3.56 -6.32 4.18
C ALA A 78 -2.43 -7.24 4.69
N LEU A 79 -2.77 -8.36 5.33
CA LEU A 79 -1.79 -9.35 5.77
C LEU A 79 -1.09 -10.03 4.58
N ILE A 80 -1.85 -10.39 3.53
CA ILE A 80 -1.27 -10.96 2.29
C ILE A 80 -0.32 -9.96 1.64
N SER A 81 -0.73 -8.70 1.52
CA SER A 81 0.10 -7.61 1.00
C SER A 81 1.38 -7.45 1.81
N LEU A 82 1.27 -7.40 3.14
CA LEU A 82 2.42 -7.28 4.03
C LEU A 82 3.39 -8.47 3.88
N MET A 83 2.89 -9.70 3.90
CA MET A 83 3.73 -10.89 3.73
C MET A 83 4.42 -10.90 2.36
N GLY A 84 3.72 -10.49 1.30
CA GLY A 84 4.27 -10.37 -0.04
C GLY A 84 5.39 -9.33 -0.11
N LEU A 85 5.19 -8.15 0.46
CA LEU A 85 6.17 -7.06 0.46
C LEU A 85 7.39 -7.36 1.35
N LEU A 86 7.17 -7.87 2.56
CA LEU A 86 8.28 -8.29 3.44
C LEU A 86 9.05 -9.47 2.84
N GLY A 87 8.33 -10.42 2.23
CA GLY A 87 8.94 -11.54 1.50
C GLY A 87 9.77 -11.06 0.32
N TRP A 88 9.26 -10.10 -0.46
CA TRP A 88 10.01 -9.47 -1.54
C TRP A 88 11.30 -8.82 -1.06
N GLU A 89 11.23 -8.05 0.03
CA GLU A 89 12.40 -7.38 0.61
C GLU A 89 13.45 -8.39 1.09
N VAL A 90 13.02 -9.44 1.80
CA VAL A 90 13.91 -10.51 2.24
C VAL A 90 14.53 -11.24 1.06
N LEU A 91 13.77 -11.52 -0.01
CA LEU A 91 14.28 -12.18 -1.21
C LEU A 91 15.40 -11.39 -1.90
N GLN A 92 15.40 -10.05 -1.81
CA GLN A 92 16.45 -9.22 -2.38
C GLN A 92 17.86 -9.60 -1.89
N ARG A 93 17.98 -10.18 -0.69
CA ARG A 93 19.26 -10.63 -0.13
C ARG A 93 19.97 -11.68 -0.99
N TRP A 94 19.23 -12.43 -1.80
CA TRP A 94 19.77 -13.48 -2.68
C TRP A 94 19.70 -13.13 -4.17
N MET A 95 19.23 -11.94 -4.52
CA MET A 95 19.09 -11.52 -5.91
C MET A 95 20.28 -10.68 -6.37
N PRO A 96 20.81 -10.89 -7.60
CA PRO A 96 21.79 -10.00 -8.19
C PRO A 96 21.21 -8.58 -8.32
N GLY A 97 21.88 -7.59 -7.72
CA GLY A 97 21.40 -6.21 -7.70
C GLY A 97 20.28 -5.91 -6.69
N GLY A 98 19.95 -6.87 -5.81
CA GLY A 98 19.05 -6.63 -4.69
C GLY A 98 19.70 -5.75 -3.63
N THR A 99 18.91 -4.86 -3.02
CA THR A 99 19.37 -3.93 -1.99
C THR A 99 18.55 -4.18 -0.74
N PHE A 100 18.96 -5.16 0.06
CA PHE A 100 18.29 -5.43 1.33
C PHE A 100 18.57 -4.31 2.33
N ASP A 101 17.52 -3.63 2.79
CA ASP A 101 17.60 -2.62 3.84
C ASP A 101 16.59 -2.91 4.97
N PRO A 102 17.04 -3.14 6.22
CA PRO A 102 16.13 -3.27 7.36
C PRO A 102 15.18 -2.08 7.56
N ALA A 103 15.57 -0.87 7.16
CA ALA A 103 14.69 0.30 7.19
C ALA A 103 13.50 0.12 6.25
N ASP A 104 13.68 -0.54 5.10
CA ASP A 104 12.63 -0.79 4.13
C ASP A 104 11.58 -1.77 4.66
N LEU A 105 11.99 -2.80 5.40
CA LEU A 105 11.08 -3.68 6.14
C LEU A 105 10.25 -2.88 7.17
N LEU A 106 10.91 -2.01 7.94
CA LEU A 106 10.26 -1.21 8.98
C LEU A 106 9.24 -0.23 8.39
N TRP A 107 9.55 0.40 7.25
CA TRP A 107 8.68 1.39 6.62
C TRP A 107 7.57 0.80 5.74
N THR A 108 7.69 -0.47 5.34
CA THR A 108 6.60 -1.21 4.69
C THR A 108 5.39 -1.36 5.63
N VAL A 109 5.61 -1.71 6.90
CA VAL A 109 4.55 -1.95 7.90
C VAL A 109 3.60 -0.75 8.07
N PRO A 110 4.06 0.47 8.38
CA PRO A 110 3.17 1.62 8.56
C PRO A 110 2.42 1.98 7.27
N GLY A 111 3.00 1.73 6.09
CA GLY A 111 2.31 1.93 4.81
C GLY A 111 1.09 1.00 4.66
N VAL A 112 1.28 -0.29 4.94
CA VAL A 112 0.18 -1.27 4.93
C VAL A 112 -0.89 -0.92 5.98
N VAL A 113 -0.47 -0.60 7.21
CA VAL A 113 -1.38 -0.24 8.30
C VAL A 113 -2.20 1.00 7.95
N LEU A 114 -1.57 2.02 7.37
CA LEU A 114 -2.26 3.22 6.91
C LEU A 114 -3.35 2.88 5.89
N SER A 115 -3.03 2.10 4.86
CA SER A 115 -4.01 1.72 3.84
C SER A 115 -5.17 0.89 4.40
N ALA A 116 -4.89 -0.06 5.28
CA ALA A 116 -5.93 -0.87 5.92
C ALA A 116 -6.82 -0.01 6.83
N ALA A 117 -6.24 0.85 7.66
CA ALA A 117 -6.97 1.76 8.54
C ALA A 117 -7.80 2.76 7.74
N ALA A 118 -7.21 3.32 6.68
CA ALA A 118 -7.87 4.25 5.79
C ALA A 118 -9.00 3.60 5.00
N ALA A 119 -9.05 2.27 4.85
CA ALA A 119 -10.16 1.61 4.17
C ALA A 119 -11.47 1.76 4.97
N PHE A 120 -11.44 1.65 6.31
CA PHE A 120 -12.65 1.54 7.14
C PHE A 120 -13.70 2.65 6.94
N PRO A 121 -13.33 3.96 6.86
CA PRO A 121 -14.28 5.02 6.55
C PRO A 121 -15.00 4.85 5.20
N PHE A 122 -14.33 4.22 4.22
CA PHE A 122 -14.87 3.96 2.88
C PHE A 122 -15.58 2.60 2.79
N LEU A 123 -15.44 1.72 3.80
CA LEU A 123 -16.19 0.46 3.91
C LEU A 123 -17.59 0.64 4.47
N LYS A 124 -17.87 1.72 5.23
CA LYS A 124 -19.19 1.99 5.81
C LYS A 124 -20.02 2.90 4.89
N VAL A 125 -20.84 2.33 3.98
CA VAL A 125 -22.08 2.85 3.32
C VAL A 125 -22.42 1.79 2.25
N SER A 126 -23.61 1.19 2.09
CA SER A 126 -24.98 1.50 2.53
C SER A 126 -25.63 0.25 3.12
N ARG A 127 -26.33 0.38 4.26
CA ARG A 127 -27.38 -0.56 4.67
C ARG A 127 -28.70 0.16 4.40
N LYS A 128 -29.13 0.11 3.15
CA LYS A 128 -30.43 0.49 2.56
C LYS A 128 -30.38 -0.15 1.16
N ASP A 129 -31.20 -1.12 0.77
CA ASP A 129 -32.55 -1.50 1.18
C ASP A 129 -32.76 -3.02 0.95
N GLY A 130 -33.70 -3.63 1.67
CA GLY A 130 -34.10 -5.03 1.42
C GLY A 130 -34.76 -5.80 2.58
N GLU A 131 -35.22 -5.13 3.64
CA GLU A 131 -36.36 -5.65 4.40
C GLU A 131 -37.61 -5.15 3.67
N GLU A 132 -38.18 -6.02 2.84
CA GLU A 132 -39.62 -6.21 2.57
C GLU A 132 -39.80 -7.54 1.83
#